data_AF-A0A0F9GZM8-F1
#
_entry.id   AF-A0A0F9GZM8-F1
#
_cell.length_a   1.000
_cell.length_b   1.000
_cell.length_c   1.000
_cell.angle_alpha   90.00
_cell.angle_beta   90.00
_cell.angle_gamma   90.00
#
_symmetry.space_group_name_H-M   'P 1'
#
loop_
_entity.id
_entity.type
_entity.pdbx_description
1 polymer ?
#
loop_
_entity_poly.entity_id
_entity_poly.type
_entity_poly.pdbx_seq_one_letter_code
_entity_poly.pdbx_strand_id
1 'polypeptide(L)'
;MSADRKKLFGLILAISLLVIILVLMIKPNASTSVSDWLANITQEHETEASEEEDEDDEDEATTAPLLVRLDESMLDYAGIETLNLSSSTLLPEFKAFAAVVDIRDLIQWRSRLNRLHSAITIAKVTENAARLEWNRLKALAKGTGSVASKNVNYAETAWREANANLQSARFQLDDAKAELTQSWCESISSTNISSPYRLSSDRIDNIH
;
A
#
# COMPACT_ATOMS: atom_id res chain seq x y z
N MET A 1 -2.72 -27.92 27.89
CA MET A 1 -2.36 -26.85 26.93
C MET A 1 -3.50 -25.85 26.84
N SER A 2 -3.30 -24.63 27.36
CA SER A 2 -4.34 -23.58 27.47
C SER A 2 -4.97 -23.25 26.12
N ALA A 3 -6.28 -23.01 26.12
CA ALA A 3 -7.08 -22.59 24.97
C ALA A 3 -6.51 -21.36 24.25
N ASP A 4 -5.76 -20.52 24.95
CA ASP A 4 -5.14 -19.31 24.39
C ASP A 4 -3.98 -19.64 23.45
N ARG A 5 -3.25 -20.74 23.69
CA ARG A 5 -2.17 -21.18 22.78
C ARG A 5 -2.74 -21.69 21.47
N LYS A 6 -3.92 -22.33 21.48
CA LYS A 6 -4.57 -22.82 20.25
C LYS A 6 -5.05 -21.66 19.37
N LYS A 7 -5.52 -20.56 19.98
CA LYS A 7 -5.92 -19.34 19.26
C LYS A 7 -4.71 -18.58 18.70
N LEU A 8 -3.62 -18.50 19.45
CA LEU A 8 -2.34 -17.93 18.99
C LEU A 8 -1.74 -18.75 17.84
N PHE A 9 -1.73 -20.08 17.92
CA PHE A 9 -1.28 -20.94 16.82
C PHE A 9 -2.17 -20.81 15.58
N GLY A 10 -3.49 -20.73 15.74
CA GLY A 10 -4.41 -20.49 14.62
C GLY A 10 -4.20 -19.14 13.94
N LEU A 11 -3.90 -18.09 14.72
CA LEU A 11 -3.64 -16.74 14.21
C LEU A 11 -2.28 -16.63 13.50
N ILE A 12 -1.25 -17.31 14.02
CA ILE A 12 0.07 -17.39 13.35
C ILE A 12 -0.04 -18.14 12.02
N LEU A 13 -0.81 -19.23 11.98
CA LEU A 13 -1.02 -20.02 10.77
C LEU A 13 -1.83 -19.24 9.71
N ALA A 14 -2.81 -18.45 10.14
CA ALA A 14 -3.55 -17.55 9.25
C ALA A 14 -2.67 -16.44 8.67
N ILE A 15 -1.78 -15.85 9.48
CA ILE A 15 -0.83 -14.82 9.01
C ILE A 15 0.20 -15.42 8.06
N SER A 16 0.74 -16.61 8.36
CA SER A 16 1.70 -17.27 7.45
C SER A 16 1.05 -17.61 6.11
N LEU A 17 -0.20 -18.07 6.12
CA LEU A 17 -0.95 -18.38 4.89
C LEU A 17 -1.20 -17.10 4.06
N LEU A 18 -1.49 -15.99 4.73
CA LEU A 18 -1.68 -14.69 4.08
C LEU A 18 -0.38 -14.15 3.46
N VAL A 19 0.76 -14.33 4.12
CA VAL A 19 2.09 -13.97 3.57
C VAL A 19 2.45 -14.87 2.38
N ILE A 20 2.14 -16.17 2.44
CA ILE A 20 2.36 -17.09 1.31
C ILE A 20 1.49 -16.71 0.11
N ILE A 21 0.22 -16.34 0.32
CA ILE A 21 -0.67 -15.85 -0.74
C ILE A 21 -0.17 -14.52 -1.32
N LEU A 22 0.34 -13.61 -0.48
CA LEU A 22 0.91 -12.34 -0.90
C LEU A 22 2.17 -12.55 -1.76
N VAL A 23 3.04 -13.50 -1.39
CA VAL A 23 4.24 -13.87 -2.17
C VAL A 23 3.87 -14.58 -3.48
N LEU A 24 2.82 -15.40 -3.50
CA LEU A 24 2.29 -16.03 -4.72
C LEU A 24 1.63 -15.02 -5.70
N MET A 25 1.12 -13.89 -5.19
CA MET A 25 0.56 -12.81 -6.02
C MET A 25 1.62 -11.85 -6.58
N ILE A 26 2.86 -11.88 -6.07
CA ILE A 26 4.01 -11.22 -6.68
C ILE A 26 4.60 -12.21 -7.69
N LYS A 27 4.01 -12.28 -8.89
CA LYS A 27 4.63 -12.98 -10.03
C LYS A 27 6.00 -12.35 -10.32
N PRO A 28 7.12 -13.10 -10.30
CA PRO A 28 8.33 -12.67 -10.98
C PRO A 28 8.09 -12.84 -12.50
N ASN A 29 7.36 -11.90 -13.10
CA ASN A 29 7.24 -11.83 -14.56
C ASN A 29 8.50 -11.16 -15.13
N ALA A 30 9.62 -11.91 -15.19
CA ALA A 30 10.77 -11.56 -16.02
C ALA A 30 11.81 -12.70 -16.06
N SER A 31 11.44 -13.91 -16.50
CA SER A 31 12.46 -14.86 -17.04
C SER A 31 11.91 -16.05 -17.82
N THR A 32 10.60 -16.36 -17.80
CA THR A 32 10.09 -17.63 -18.37
C THR A 32 9.70 -17.57 -19.85
N SER A 33 10.05 -16.52 -20.61
CA SER A 33 9.53 -16.39 -21.99
C SER A 33 10.56 -16.58 -23.09
N VAL A 34 11.84 -16.85 -22.79
CA VAL A 34 12.87 -17.04 -23.84
C VAL A 34 13.32 -18.49 -23.92
N SER A 35 13.52 -19.17 -22.79
CA SER A 35 13.83 -20.61 -22.77
C SER A 35 12.67 -21.46 -23.27
N ASP A 36 11.45 -21.11 -22.86
CA ASP A 36 10.24 -21.86 -23.20
C ASP A 36 9.85 -21.62 -24.67
N TRP A 37 10.12 -20.41 -25.18
CA TRP A 37 9.98 -20.08 -26.61
C TRP A 37 11.01 -20.80 -27.49
N LEU A 38 12.28 -20.86 -27.07
CA LEU A 38 13.32 -21.62 -27.78
C LEU A 38 13.04 -23.13 -27.77
N ALA A 39 12.58 -23.68 -26.65
CA ALA A 39 12.25 -25.09 -26.52
C ALA A 39 11.08 -25.50 -27.45
N ASN A 40 10.07 -24.63 -27.59
CA ASN A 40 8.93 -24.88 -28.47
C ASN A 40 9.33 -24.89 -29.96
N ILE A 41 10.27 -24.02 -30.37
CA ILE A 41 10.78 -23.97 -31.75
C ILE A 41 11.55 -25.24 -32.13
N THR A 42 12.33 -25.81 -31.21
CA THR A 42 13.07 -27.05 -31.48
C THR A 42 12.18 -28.29 -31.45
N GLN A 43 11.11 -28.31 -30.65
CA GLN A 43 10.27 -29.49 -30.48
C GLN A 43 9.25 -29.67 -31.61
N GLU A 44 8.84 -28.60 -32.28
CA GLU A 44 7.91 -28.66 -33.43
C GLU A 44 8.61 -29.13 -34.73
N HIS A 45 9.95 -29.04 -34.80
CA HIS A 45 10.73 -29.37 -36.01
C HIS A 45 11.19 -30.84 -36.09
N GLU A 46 11.07 -31.64 -35.02
CA GLU A 46 11.38 -33.09 -35.07
C GLU A 46 10.18 -33.96 -35.46
N THR A 47 8.94 -33.43 -35.41
CA THR A 47 7.71 -34.19 -35.69
C THR A 47 7.19 -34.09 -37.12
N GLU A 48 7.69 -33.17 -37.96
CA GLU A 48 7.23 -33.00 -39.35
C GLU A 48 8.14 -33.66 -40.40
N ALA A 49 9.18 -34.40 -39.99
CA ALA A 49 10.04 -35.15 -40.92
C ALA A 49 9.51 -36.56 -41.24
N SER A 50 8.33 -36.94 -40.74
CA SER A 50 7.68 -38.20 -41.08
C SER A 50 6.16 -38.06 -41.03
N GLU A 51 5.55 -37.75 -42.16
CA GLU A 51 4.42 -38.49 -42.72
C GLU A 51 3.93 -37.77 -43.99
N GLU A 52 3.82 -38.57 -45.06
CA GLU A 52 3.27 -38.18 -46.35
C GLU A 52 1.73 -38.13 -46.28
N GLU A 53 1.15 -37.43 -47.26
CA GLU A 53 -0.24 -37.51 -47.75
C GLU A 53 -1.33 -36.65 -47.07
N ASP A 54 -1.68 -35.59 -47.83
CA ASP A 54 -3.02 -35.27 -48.31
C ASP A 54 -3.97 -34.29 -47.57
N GLU A 55 -4.48 -33.39 -48.43
CA GLU A 55 -5.77 -32.69 -48.44
C GLU A 55 -5.94 -31.36 -47.70
N ASP A 56 -6.11 -30.32 -48.55
CA ASP A 56 -6.82 -29.04 -48.42
C ASP A 56 -7.45 -28.70 -47.06
N ASP A 57 -7.07 -27.54 -46.49
CA ASP A 57 -8.03 -26.59 -45.94
C ASP A 57 -7.41 -25.19 -45.68
N GLU A 58 -8.15 -24.18 -46.14
CA GLU A 58 -8.15 -22.73 -45.88
C GLU A 58 -7.00 -22.10 -45.04
N ASP A 59 -6.16 -21.31 -45.72
CA ASP A 59 -5.11 -20.46 -45.13
C ASP A 59 -5.67 -19.36 -44.21
N GLU A 60 -5.86 -19.67 -42.93
CA GLU A 60 -5.88 -18.68 -41.86
C GLU A 60 -4.45 -18.12 -41.71
N ALA A 61 -4.23 -16.91 -42.24
CA ALA A 61 -2.96 -16.20 -42.18
C ALA A 61 -2.57 -15.86 -40.73
N THR A 62 -2.05 -16.85 -40.02
CA THR A 62 -1.34 -16.69 -38.76
C THR A 62 -0.12 -15.82 -39.03
N THR A 63 0.03 -14.75 -38.24
CA THR A 63 1.14 -13.79 -38.35
C THR A 63 2.42 -14.45 -37.85
N ALA A 64 2.93 -15.42 -38.62
CA ALA A 64 4.22 -16.05 -38.38
C ALA A 64 5.31 -14.98 -38.51
N PRO A 65 6.29 -14.93 -37.60
CA PRO A 65 7.43 -14.03 -37.75
C PRO A 65 8.14 -14.35 -39.06
N LEU A 66 8.47 -13.29 -39.81
CA LEU A 66 9.10 -13.41 -41.13
C LEU A 66 10.51 -13.97 -40.96
N LEU A 67 10.66 -15.30 -41.06
CA LEU A 67 11.94 -15.98 -41.05
C LEU A 67 12.52 -15.97 -42.46
N VAL A 68 13.68 -15.32 -42.62
CA VAL A 68 14.47 -15.41 -43.85
C VAL A 68 15.43 -16.59 -43.70
N ARG A 69 15.19 -17.66 -44.45
CA ARG A 69 16.11 -18.80 -44.57
C ARG A 69 17.04 -18.55 -45.76
N LEU A 70 18.33 -18.57 -45.52
CA LEU A 70 19.35 -18.52 -46.57
C LEU A 70 19.93 -19.93 -46.73
N ASP A 71 20.07 -20.36 -47.97
CA ASP A 71 20.78 -21.60 -48.27
C ASP A 71 22.27 -21.44 -47.93
N GLU A 72 22.91 -22.51 -47.47
CA GLU A 72 24.30 -22.46 -46.97
C GLU A 72 25.27 -22.01 -48.06
N SER A 73 24.95 -22.31 -49.32
CA SER A 73 25.69 -21.87 -50.51
C SER A 73 25.63 -20.37 -50.80
N MET A 74 24.65 -19.66 -50.22
CA MET A 74 24.41 -18.22 -50.42
C MET A 74 25.00 -17.36 -49.29
N LEU A 75 25.40 -17.96 -48.16
CA LEU A 75 25.99 -17.24 -47.02
C LEU A 75 27.28 -16.50 -47.41
N ASP A 76 28.15 -17.16 -48.18
CA ASP A 76 29.44 -16.60 -48.61
C ASP A 76 29.30 -15.43 -49.59
N TYR A 77 28.19 -15.38 -50.35
CA TYR A 77 27.90 -14.29 -51.29
C TYR A 77 27.10 -13.15 -50.67
N ALA A 78 26.33 -13.42 -49.61
CA ALA A 78 25.45 -12.44 -48.98
C ALA A 78 26.20 -11.40 -48.13
N GLY A 79 27.49 -11.63 -47.84
CA GLY A 79 28.32 -10.72 -47.04
C GLY A 79 27.80 -10.52 -45.61
N ILE A 80 27.07 -11.49 -45.08
CA ILE A 80 26.44 -11.41 -43.76
C ILE A 80 27.46 -11.81 -42.70
N GLU A 81 27.91 -10.82 -41.94
CA GLU A 81 28.75 -11.04 -40.76
C GLU A 81 27.87 -11.20 -39.52
N THR A 82 28.01 -12.33 -38.82
CA THR A 82 27.33 -12.57 -37.55
C THR A 82 28.25 -12.21 -36.39
N LEU A 83 27.71 -11.46 -35.42
CA LEU A 83 28.41 -11.11 -34.19
C LEU A 83 27.80 -11.88 -33.04
N ASN A 84 28.64 -12.63 -32.31
CA ASN A 84 28.21 -13.33 -31.11
C ASN A 84 27.90 -12.31 -30.00
N LEU A 85 26.64 -12.24 -29.59
CA LEU A 85 26.20 -11.41 -28.47
C LEU A 85 26.79 -11.97 -27.18
N SER A 86 27.64 -11.19 -26.53
CA SER A 86 28.15 -11.49 -25.20
C SER A 86 27.30 -10.78 -24.14
N SER A 87 27.00 -11.48 -23.05
CA SER A 87 26.31 -10.88 -21.92
C SER A 87 27.20 -9.82 -21.28
N SER A 88 26.67 -8.61 -21.11
CA SER A 88 27.34 -7.52 -20.42
C SER A 88 26.45 -6.95 -19.34
N THR A 89 27.04 -6.61 -18.20
CA THR A 89 26.33 -5.97 -17.09
C THR A 89 26.38 -4.46 -17.27
N LEU A 90 25.22 -3.86 -17.56
CA LEU A 90 25.07 -2.42 -17.64
C LEU A 90 24.60 -1.88 -16.28
N LEU A 91 25.45 -1.07 -15.63
CA LEU A 91 25.11 -0.31 -14.43
C LEU A 91 25.04 1.17 -14.81
N PRO A 92 23.90 1.66 -15.31
CA PRO A 92 23.80 3.06 -15.69
C PRO A 92 23.89 3.94 -14.43
N GLU A 93 24.91 4.77 -14.36
CA GLU A 93 24.99 5.83 -13.36
C GLU A 93 24.02 6.95 -13.75
N PHE A 94 23.00 7.18 -12.92
CA PHE A 94 22.10 8.32 -13.08
C PHE A 94 22.41 9.39 -12.03
N LYS A 95 22.44 10.65 -12.46
CA LYS A 95 22.53 11.79 -11.56
C LYS A 95 21.11 12.21 -11.17
N ALA A 96 20.76 12.01 -9.90
CA ALA A 96 19.55 12.56 -9.33
C ALA A 96 19.88 13.90 -8.65
N PHE A 97 19.14 14.95 -9.02
CA PHE A 97 19.20 16.22 -8.29
C PHE A 97 18.27 16.13 -7.08
N ALA A 98 18.81 16.36 -5.88
CA ALA A 98 18.03 16.44 -4.65
C ALA A 98 18.13 17.85 -4.08
N ALA A 99 17.00 18.35 -3.58
CA ALA A 99 16.94 19.60 -2.82
C ALA A 99 16.75 19.28 -1.34
N VAL A 100 17.50 19.95 -0.47
CA VAL A 100 17.27 19.89 0.97
C VAL A 100 16.05 20.74 1.29
N VAL A 101 14.99 20.10 1.77
CA VAL A 101 13.76 20.77 2.19
C VAL A 101 13.82 21.08 3.68
N ASP A 102 13.40 22.28 4.05
CA ASP A 102 13.33 22.72 5.44
C ASP A 102 12.21 21.97 6.20
N ILE A 103 12.56 21.35 7.32
CA ILE A 103 11.63 20.56 8.14
C ILE A 103 10.85 21.39 9.17
N ARG A 104 11.12 22.69 9.31
CA ARG A 104 10.48 23.54 10.33
C ARG A 104 8.96 23.53 10.22
N ASP A 105 8.43 23.53 9.01
CA ASP A 105 6.99 23.48 8.75
C ASP A 105 6.38 22.15 9.25
N LEU A 106 7.07 21.02 9.04
CA LEU A 106 6.62 19.71 9.55
C LEU A 106 6.55 19.68 11.09
N ILE A 107 7.49 20.35 11.77
CA ILE A 107 7.48 20.46 13.23
C ILE A 107 6.27 21.29 13.70
N GLN A 108 5.96 22.39 13.00
CA GLN A 108 4.77 23.20 13.29
C GLN A 108 3.48 22.39 13.06
N TRP A 109 3.42 21.63 11.98
CA TRP A 109 2.32 20.72 11.68
C TRP A 109 2.10 19.68 12.77
N ARG A 110 3.17 19.05 13.28
CA ARG A 110 3.10 18.13 14.41
C ARG A 110 2.49 18.80 15.65
N SER A 111 2.92 20.00 15.98
CA SER A 111 2.35 20.77 17.11
C SER A 111 0.87 21.09 16.91
N ARG A 112 0.46 21.48 15.69
CA ARG A 112 -0.94 21.74 15.32
C ARG A 112 -1.80 20.48 15.47
N LEU A 113 -1.35 19.33 14.94
CA LEU A 113 -2.07 18.06 15.05
C LEU A 113 -2.23 17.61 16.50
N ASN A 114 -1.18 17.74 17.32
CA ASN A 114 -1.24 17.39 18.75
C ASN A 114 -2.26 18.26 19.51
N ARG A 115 -2.36 19.56 19.19
CA ARG A 115 -3.38 20.45 19.76
C ARG A 115 -4.79 20.01 19.37
N LEU A 116 -5.01 19.65 18.10
CA LEU A 116 -6.31 19.16 17.62
C LEU A 116 -6.70 17.81 18.26
N HIS A 117 -5.75 16.90 18.42
CA HIS A 117 -5.95 15.65 19.17
C HIS A 117 -6.34 15.90 20.63
N SER A 118 -5.71 16.90 21.27
CA SER A 118 -6.04 17.31 22.63
C SER A 118 -7.45 17.90 22.70
N ALA A 119 -7.83 18.74 21.72
CA ALA A 119 -9.18 19.30 21.62
C ALA A 119 -10.25 18.22 21.48
N ILE A 120 -10.01 17.18 20.66
CA ILE A 120 -10.91 16.01 20.56
C ILE A 120 -11.02 15.29 21.91
N THR A 121 -9.91 15.10 22.62
CA THR A 121 -9.91 14.45 23.93
C THR A 121 -10.76 15.23 24.94
N ILE A 122 -10.59 16.55 24.99
CA ILE A 122 -11.37 17.44 25.86
C ILE A 122 -12.86 17.36 25.48
N ALA A 123 -13.20 17.56 24.21
CA ALA A 123 -14.59 17.52 23.74
C ALA A 123 -15.25 16.17 24.00
N LYS A 124 -14.51 15.06 23.90
CA LYS A 124 -14.99 13.71 24.20
C LYS A 124 -15.31 13.54 25.68
N VAL A 125 -14.48 14.07 26.57
CA VAL A 125 -14.74 14.05 28.01
C VAL A 125 -15.98 14.89 28.34
N THR A 126 -16.11 16.07 27.73
CA THR A 126 -17.28 16.94 27.90
C THR A 126 -18.57 16.29 27.41
N GLU A 127 -18.57 15.66 26.23
CA GLU A 127 -19.73 14.91 25.71
C GLU A 127 -20.11 13.76 26.65
N ASN A 128 -19.14 12.99 27.12
CA ASN A 128 -19.40 11.89 28.05
C ASN A 128 -20.01 12.39 29.37
N ALA A 129 -19.49 13.47 29.93
CA ALA A 129 -20.02 14.07 31.16
C ALA A 129 -21.46 14.54 30.98
N ALA A 130 -21.75 15.26 29.89
CA ALA A 130 -23.11 15.70 29.57
C ALA A 130 -24.07 14.52 29.33
N ARG A 131 -23.59 13.45 28.67
CA ARG A 131 -24.36 12.22 28.45
C ARG A 131 -24.72 11.52 29.76
N LEU A 132 -23.77 11.41 30.68
CA LEU A 132 -23.99 10.82 31.99
C LEU A 132 -25.02 11.60 32.79
N GLU A 133 -24.93 12.93 32.78
CA GLU A 133 -25.90 13.78 33.48
C GLU A 133 -27.31 13.69 32.88
N TRP A 134 -27.43 13.71 31.55
CA TRP A 134 -28.70 13.48 30.88
C TRP A 134 -29.31 12.11 31.25
N ASN A 135 -28.49 11.05 31.24
CA ASN A 135 -28.94 9.72 31.64
C ASN A 135 -29.39 9.66 33.10
N ARG A 136 -28.65 10.31 34.00
CA ARG A 136 -29.00 10.40 35.43
C ARG A 136 -30.35 11.09 35.62
N LEU A 137 -30.56 12.25 34.99
CA LEU A 137 -31.81 12.99 35.09
C LEU A 137 -32.99 12.25 34.45
N LYS A 138 -32.75 11.58 33.32
CA LYS A 138 -33.74 10.72 32.65
C LYS A 138 -34.16 9.55 33.54
N ALA A 139 -33.23 8.93 34.25
CA ALA A 139 -33.53 7.86 35.20
C ALA A 139 -34.33 8.38 36.41
N LEU A 140 -33.95 9.53 36.98
CA LEU A 140 -34.65 10.13 38.11
C LEU A 140 -36.08 10.56 37.76
N ALA A 141 -36.28 11.15 36.58
CA ALA A 141 -37.60 11.54 36.09
C ALA A 141 -38.53 10.33 35.94
N LYS A 142 -38.02 9.19 35.46
CA LYS A 142 -38.79 7.95 35.32
C LYS A 142 -39.06 7.22 36.64
N GLY A 143 -38.08 7.17 37.54
CA GLY A 143 -38.16 6.35 38.75
C GLY A 143 -38.88 7.02 39.93
N THR A 144 -38.67 8.33 40.11
CA THR A 144 -39.15 9.05 41.31
C THR A 144 -40.16 10.15 41.00
N GLY A 145 -40.32 10.54 39.73
CA GLY A 145 -41.11 11.71 39.34
C GLY A 145 -40.58 13.05 39.89
N SER A 146 -39.44 13.03 40.60
CA SER A 146 -38.91 14.17 41.35
C SER A 146 -38.16 15.21 40.50
N VAL A 147 -38.08 15.01 39.18
CA VAL A 147 -37.34 15.89 38.27
C VAL A 147 -38.30 16.42 37.21
N ALA A 148 -38.36 17.75 37.08
CA ALA A 148 -39.15 18.40 36.04
C ALA A 148 -38.64 18.03 34.64
N SER A 149 -39.55 17.72 33.71
CA SER A 149 -39.23 17.41 32.31
C SER A 149 -38.36 18.48 31.64
N LYS A 150 -38.49 19.74 32.08
CA LYS A 150 -37.65 20.87 31.64
C LYS A 150 -36.15 20.61 31.86
N ASN A 151 -35.77 20.03 33.00
CA ASN A 151 -34.36 19.77 33.34
C ASN A 151 -33.79 18.63 32.48
N VAL A 152 -34.60 17.61 32.20
CA VAL A 152 -34.21 16.52 31.29
C VAL A 152 -33.97 17.07 29.88
N ASN A 153 -34.85 17.94 29.40
CA ASN A 153 -34.71 18.58 28.09
C ASN A 153 -33.46 19.46 28.02
N TYR A 154 -33.16 20.25 29.06
CA TYR A 154 -31.93 21.05 29.10
C TYR A 154 -30.67 20.19 29.08
N ALA A 155 -30.67 19.07 29.82
CA ALA A 155 -29.54 18.15 29.82
C ALA A 155 -29.37 17.45 28.46
N GLU A 156 -30.47 17.16 27.76
CA GLU A 156 -30.42 16.64 26.39
C GLU A 156 -29.81 17.66 25.43
N THR A 157 -30.24 18.92 25.50
CA THR A 157 -29.67 19.98 24.64
C THR A 157 -28.19 20.18 24.91
N ALA A 158 -27.76 20.16 26.18
CA ALA A 158 -26.35 20.28 26.56
C ALA A 158 -25.52 19.11 26.04
N TRP A 159 -26.05 17.88 26.09
CA TRP A 159 -25.40 16.72 25.50
C TRP A 159 -25.27 16.83 23.98
N ARG A 160 -26.34 17.26 23.28
CA ARG A 160 -26.31 17.45 21.82
C ARG A 160 -25.30 18.52 21.41
N GLU A 161 -25.21 19.62 22.14
CA GLU A 161 -24.20 20.67 21.95
C GLU A 161 -22.79 20.10 22.15
N ALA A 162 -22.54 19.38 23.24
CA ALA A 162 -21.24 18.78 23.50
C ALA A 162 -20.85 17.74 22.42
N ASN A 163 -21.80 16.97 21.91
CA ASN A 163 -21.59 16.05 20.80
C ASN A 163 -21.27 16.78 19.49
N ALA A 164 -21.96 17.90 19.19
CA ALA A 164 -21.65 18.73 18.02
C ALA A 164 -20.22 19.31 18.13
N ASN A 165 -19.80 19.75 19.31
CA ASN A 165 -18.44 20.22 19.56
C ASN A 165 -17.39 19.12 19.35
N LEU A 166 -17.67 17.88 19.79
CA LEU A 166 -16.81 16.73 19.51
C LEU A 166 -16.69 16.44 18.02
N GLN A 167 -17.80 16.51 17.28
CA GLN A 167 -17.79 16.31 15.83
C GLN A 167 -17.00 17.42 15.12
N SER A 168 -17.22 18.69 15.50
CA SER A 168 -16.44 19.82 14.98
C SER A 168 -14.94 19.65 15.20
N ALA A 169 -14.52 19.23 16.40
CA ALA A 169 -13.11 18.98 16.70
C ALA A 169 -12.51 17.85 15.86
N ARG A 170 -13.30 16.82 15.51
CA ARG A 170 -12.85 15.75 14.61
C ARG A 170 -12.68 16.25 13.18
N PHE A 171 -13.66 16.99 12.67
CA PHE A 171 -13.55 17.60 11.33
C PHE A 171 -12.33 18.49 11.21
N GLN A 172 -12.06 19.33 12.22
CA GLN A 172 -10.84 20.17 12.22
C GLN A 172 -9.54 19.35 12.16
N LEU A 173 -9.49 18.18 12.82
CA LEU A 173 -8.32 17.29 12.72
C LEU A 173 -8.19 16.69 11.33
N ASP A 174 -9.29 16.23 10.75
CA ASP A 174 -9.29 15.60 9.42
C ASP A 174 -8.97 16.62 8.32
N ASP A 175 -9.51 17.84 8.41
CA ASP A 175 -9.16 18.95 7.52
C ASP A 175 -7.68 19.32 7.63
N ALA A 176 -7.13 19.38 8.86
CA ALA A 176 -5.71 19.66 9.05
C ALA A 176 -4.80 18.54 8.50
N LYS A 177 -5.25 17.28 8.54
CA LYS A 177 -4.52 16.17 7.90
C LYS A 177 -4.58 16.26 6.38
N ALA A 178 -5.74 16.61 5.81
CA ALA A 178 -5.88 16.81 4.38
C ALA A 178 -4.98 17.97 3.90
N GLU A 179 -4.96 19.09 4.62
CA GLU A 179 -4.08 20.24 4.34
C GLU A 179 -2.60 19.85 4.41
N LEU A 180 -2.22 19.03 5.40
CA LEU A 180 -0.86 18.50 5.50
C LEU A 180 -0.50 17.59 4.32
N THR A 181 -1.38 16.67 3.92
CA THR A 181 -1.13 15.78 2.77
C THR A 181 -1.09 16.54 1.45
N GLN A 182 -1.87 17.61 1.31
CA GLN A 182 -1.84 18.46 0.12
C GLN A 182 -0.55 19.30 0.04
N SER A 183 -0.05 19.80 1.17
CA SER A 183 1.19 20.59 1.23
C SER A 183 2.45 19.74 1.22
N TRP A 184 2.38 18.53 1.79
CA TRP A 184 3.47 17.57 1.87
C TRP A 184 2.95 16.23 1.36
N CYS A 185 3.42 15.80 0.17
CA CYS A 185 3.06 14.51 -0.43
C CYS A 185 2.98 13.37 0.60
N GLU A 186 2.04 12.45 0.39
CA GLU A 186 1.63 11.38 1.31
C GLU A 186 2.77 10.56 1.93
N SER A 187 3.88 10.38 1.18
CA SER A 187 5.07 9.65 1.64
C SER A 187 5.80 10.34 2.80
N ILE A 188 5.83 11.68 2.82
CA ILE A 188 6.52 12.47 3.87
C ILE A 188 5.61 12.66 5.08
N SER A 189 4.29 12.84 4.85
CA SER A 189 3.31 13.02 5.92
C SER A 189 3.09 11.74 6.73
N SER A 190 3.02 10.56 6.10
CA SER A 190 2.82 9.27 6.79
C SER A 190 4.00 8.84 7.69
N THR A 191 5.24 9.12 7.26
CA THR A 191 6.47 8.67 7.95
C THR A 191 6.79 9.48 9.21
N ASN A 192 6.54 10.79 9.20
CA ASN A 192 6.92 11.69 10.31
C ASN A 192 5.86 11.82 11.42
N ILE A 193 4.62 11.38 11.16
CA ILE A 193 3.52 11.48 12.12
C ILE A 193 3.47 10.26 13.06
N SER A 194 4.00 9.11 12.65
CA SER A 194 3.91 7.84 13.39
C SER A 194 5.12 7.45 14.24
N SER A 195 6.28 8.10 14.04
CA SER A 195 7.53 7.68 14.69
C SER A 195 7.93 8.58 15.87
N PRO A 196 7.78 8.14 17.13
CA PRO A 196 8.55 8.69 18.23
C PRO A 196 10.01 8.23 18.06
N TYR A 197 10.85 9.09 17.49
CA TYR A 197 12.33 9.06 17.53
C TYR A 197 12.98 7.68 17.73
N ARG A 198 13.26 6.96 16.64
CA ARG A 198 14.48 6.13 16.58
C ARG A 198 15.60 6.99 15.99
N LEU A 199 16.18 7.85 16.82
CA LEU A 199 17.52 8.33 16.57
C LEU A 199 18.45 7.12 16.75
N SER A 200 18.89 6.53 15.65
CA SER A 200 20.02 5.59 15.68
C SER A 200 21.26 6.36 16.13
N SER A 201 21.70 6.13 17.36
CA SER A 201 22.90 6.74 17.95
C SER A 201 24.21 6.16 17.41
N ASP A 202 24.21 5.44 16.29
CA ASP A 202 25.33 4.57 15.90
C ASP A 202 26.32 5.18 14.90
N ARG A 203 26.39 6.52 14.76
CA ARG A 203 27.40 7.09 13.86
C ARG A 203 27.87 8.49 14.22
N ILE A 204 28.46 8.65 15.40
CA ILE A 204 29.48 9.67 15.65
C ILE A 204 30.51 9.03 16.59
N ASP A 205 31.43 8.22 16.04
CA ASP A 205 32.70 7.86 16.67
C ASP A 205 33.59 7.23 15.60
N ASN A 206 34.16 8.07 14.72
CA ASN A 206 35.47 7.81 14.10
C ASN A 206 35.96 9.06 13.35
N ILE A 207 36.56 9.97 14.11
CA ILE A 207 37.59 10.87 13.61
C ILE A 207 38.72 10.83 14.64
N HIS A 208 39.71 9.98 14.39
CA HIS A 208 41.09 10.14 14.85
C HIS A 208 42.02 9.58 13.77
#